data_AF-A0A8D8HXP5-F1
#
_entry.id   AF-A0A8D8HXP5-F1
#
_cell.length_a   1.000
_cell.length_b   1.000
_cell.length_c   1.000
_cell.angle_alpha   90.00
_cell.angle_beta   90.00
_cell.angle_gamma   90.00
#
_symmetry.space_group_name_H-M   'P 1'
#
loop_
_entity.id
_entity.type
_entity.pdbx_description
1 polymer ?
#
loop_
_entity_poly.entity_id
_entity_poly.type
_entity_poly.pdbx_seq_one_letter_code
_entity_poly.pdbx_strand_id
1 'polypeptide(L)'
;MKKHDLPYDNRARQIKKTDFDKYDYIFGMDRENMSDLARLAPGAGSKAKQLLLGDFDGEAPGKMIRDPYYDDGSEGFEQCYVQCVRCCVGFLDKVNKGEI
;
A
#
# COMPACT_ATOMS: atom_id res chain seq x y z
N MET A 1 6.24 11.83 -8.11
CA MET A 1 4.97 12.21 -8.79
C MET A 1 5.18 13.17 -9.95
N LYS A 2 5.68 14.41 -9.75
CA LYS A 2 5.89 15.38 -10.86
C LYS A 2 6.74 14.85 -12.03
N LYS A 3 7.78 14.07 -11.75
CA LYS A 3 8.62 13.40 -12.78
C LYS A 3 7.81 12.49 -13.72
N HIS A 4 6.69 11.97 -13.25
CA HIS A 4 5.79 11.06 -13.97
C HIS A 4 4.48 11.74 -14.40
N ASP A 5 4.44 13.07 -14.39
CA ASP A 5 3.27 13.88 -14.78
C ASP A 5 1.97 13.54 -14.02
N LEU A 6 2.10 13.04 -12.79
CA LEU A 6 0.96 12.71 -11.94
C LEU A 6 0.64 13.86 -10.98
N PRO A 7 -0.61 14.37 -10.96
CA PRO A 7 -1.04 15.35 -9.98
C PRO A 7 -1.06 14.73 -8.58
N TYR A 8 -0.69 15.51 -7.57
CA TYR A 8 -0.69 15.09 -6.18
C TYR A 8 -1.12 16.25 -5.28
N ASP A 9 -2.30 16.12 -4.66
CA ASP A 9 -2.87 17.09 -3.71
C ASP A 9 -3.37 16.40 -2.43
N ASN A 10 -2.75 15.27 -2.07
CA ASN A 10 -3.12 14.52 -0.88
C ASN A 10 -2.57 15.21 0.38
N ARG A 11 -3.37 15.18 1.45
CA ARG A 11 -2.97 15.62 2.79
C ARG A 11 -2.88 14.44 3.73
N ALA A 12 -1.80 14.39 4.51
CA ALA A 12 -1.62 13.35 5.51
C ALA A 12 -2.80 13.36 6.50
N ARG A 13 -3.31 12.17 6.81
CA ARG A 13 -4.31 11.94 7.85
C ARG A 13 -3.98 10.65 8.59
N GLN A 14 -4.37 10.57 9.85
CA GLN A 14 -4.32 9.30 10.57
C GLN A 14 -5.46 8.38 10.13
N ILE A 15 -5.19 7.08 10.12
CA ILE A 15 -6.20 6.04 9.94
C ILE A 15 -7.13 6.01 11.17
N LYS A 16 -8.41 5.75 10.93
CA LYS A 16 -9.44 5.64 11.96
C LYS A 16 -10.06 4.25 11.91
N LYS A 17 -10.62 3.78 13.03
CA LYS A 17 -11.34 2.49 13.08
C LYS A 17 -12.46 2.40 12.04
N THR A 18 -13.14 3.52 11.76
CA THR A 18 -14.19 3.59 10.72
C THR A 18 -13.67 3.36 9.30
N ASP A 19 -12.38 3.51 9.04
CA ASP A 19 -11.81 3.19 7.72
C ASP A 19 -11.90 1.69 7.42
N PHE A 20 -11.82 0.83 8.44
CA PHE A 20 -11.91 -0.62 8.30
C PHE A 20 -13.32 -1.12 7.93
N ASP A 21 -14.34 -0.29 8.13
CA ASP A 21 -15.72 -0.58 7.70
C ASP A 21 -16.04 0.09 6.36
N LYS A 22 -15.35 1.20 6.05
CA LYS A 22 -15.58 2.00 4.85
C LYS A 22 -14.97 1.37 3.60
N TYR A 23 -13.74 0.86 3.69
CA TYR A 23 -12.98 0.37 2.54
C TYR A 23 -13.00 -1.16 2.46
N ASP A 24 -12.86 -1.70 1.26
CA ASP A 24 -12.75 -3.13 1.00
C ASP A 24 -11.31 -3.64 1.23
N TYR A 25 -10.33 -2.78 0.94
CA TYR A 25 -8.91 -3.09 1.03
C TYR A 25 -8.16 -1.95 1.72
N ILE A 26 -7.27 -2.30 2.64
CA ILE A 26 -6.33 -1.37 3.26
C ILE A 26 -4.93 -1.96 3.08
N PHE A 27 -4.03 -1.18 2.49
CA PHE A 27 -2.68 -1.63 2.20
C PHE A 27 -1.67 -1.08 3.20
N GLY A 28 -0.82 -1.96 3.74
CA GLY A 28 0.44 -1.60 4.38
C GLY A 28 1.59 -1.64 3.36
N MET A 29 2.61 -0.80 3.57
CA MET A 29 3.80 -0.77 2.70
C MET A 29 4.88 -1.74 3.19
N ASP A 30 4.93 -1.97 4.50
CA ASP A 30 5.88 -2.83 5.18
C ASP A 30 5.21 -3.61 6.34
N ARG A 31 6.01 -4.38 7.09
CA ARG A 31 5.54 -5.17 8.24
C ARG A 31 5.11 -4.33 9.44
N GLU A 32 5.70 -3.14 9.63
CA GLU A 32 5.34 -2.27 10.76
C GLU A 32 3.93 -1.69 10.53
N ASN A 33 3.65 -1.24 9.30
CA ASN A 33 2.32 -0.84 8.89
C ASN A 33 1.31 -1.98 9.11
N MET A 34 1.64 -3.21 8.70
CA MET A 34 0.74 -4.35 8.87
C MET A 34 0.48 -4.67 10.36
N SER A 35 1.50 -4.57 11.20
CA SER A 35 1.36 -4.74 12.66
C SER A 35 0.45 -3.66 13.26
N ASP A 36 0.63 -2.40 12.85
CA ASP A 36 -0.19 -1.28 13.30
C ASP A 36 -1.64 -1.38 12.82
N LEU A 37 -1.87 -1.79 11.57
CA LEU A 37 -3.20 -2.05 11.03
C LEU A 37 -3.90 -3.17 11.82
N ALA A 38 -3.20 -4.27 12.09
CA ALA A 38 -3.75 -5.38 12.87
C ALA A 38 -4.13 -4.96 14.30
N ARG A 39 -3.31 -4.10 14.93
CA ARG A 39 -3.58 -3.55 16.26
C ARG A 39 -4.77 -2.59 16.28
N LEU A 40 -4.99 -1.85 15.20
CA LEU A 40 -6.07 -0.85 15.09
C LEU A 40 -7.40 -1.45 14.62
N ALA A 41 -7.36 -2.57 13.90
CA ALA A 41 -8.54 -3.20 13.33
C ALA A 41 -9.58 -3.58 14.40
N PRO A 42 -10.87 -3.31 14.19
CA PRO A 42 -11.94 -3.68 15.11
C PRO A 42 -12.28 -5.18 15.02
N GLY A 43 -11.32 -6.03 15.39
CA GLY A 43 -11.51 -7.49 15.51
C GLY A 43 -12.06 -8.18 14.25
N ALA A 44 -12.66 -9.36 14.43
CA ALA A 44 -13.11 -10.25 13.34
C ALA A 44 -14.32 -9.72 12.53
N GLY A 45 -14.84 -8.52 12.82
CA GLY A 45 -16.02 -7.94 12.16
C GLY A 45 -15.72 -6.88 11.09
N SER A 46 -14.44 -6.49 10.91
CA SER A 46 -14.08 -5.46 9.95
C SER A 46 -14.26 -5.93 8.50
N LYS A 47 -14.87 -5.08 7.67
CA LYS A 47 -15.03 -5.32 6.23
C LYS A 47 -13.69 -5.39 5.48
N ALA A 48 -12.76 -4.50 5.83
CA ALA A 48 -11.53 -4.30 5.07
C ALA A 48 -10.55 -5.49 5.20
N LYS A 49 -10.11 -6.02 4.06
CA LYS A 49 -8.94 -6.91 3.99
C LYS A 49 -7.66 -6.07 4.13
N GLN A 50 -6.83 -6.42 5.11
CA GLN A 50 -5.52 -5.79 5.31
C GLN A 50 -4.49 -6.57 4.51
N LEU A 51 -3.81 -5.91 3.58
CA LEU A 51 -2.90 -6.54 2.63
C LEU A 51 -1.56 -5.82 2.58
N LEU A 52 -0.45 -6.55 2.37
CA LEU A 52 0.84 -5.93 2.09
C LEU A 52 0.88 -5.61 0.59
N LEU A 53 1.10 -4.34 0.21
CA LEU A 53 1.13 -3.97 -1.21
C LEU A 53 2.23 -4.72 -1.99
N GLY A 54 3.34 -5.00 -1.31
CA GLY A 54 4.46 -5.80 -1.83
C GLY A 54 4.09 -7.22 -2.27
N ASP A 55 3.02 -7.82 -1.76
CA ASP A 55 2.57 -9.17 -2.16
C ASP A 55 2.13 -9.22 -3.64
N PHE A 56 1.82 -8.07 -4.23
CA PHE A 56 1.34 -7.94 -5.60
C PHE A 56 2.42 -7.54 -6.60
N ASP A 57 3.68 -7.47 -6.17
CA ASP A 57 4.79 -7.17 -7.08
C ASP A 57 4.98 -8.33 -8.08
N GLY A 58 4.81 -8.05 -9.37
CA GLY A 58 4.97 -9.04 -10.43
C GLY A 58 6.40 -9.56 -10.61
N GLU A 59 7.41 -8.85 -10.11
CA GLU A 59 8.83 -9.24 -10.23
C GLU A 59 9.38 -9.87 -8.93
N ALA A 60 8.93 -9.39 -7.77
CA ALA A 60 9.40 -9.85 -6.47
C ALA A 60 8.27 -9.91 -5.43
N PRO A 61 7.36 -10.89 -5.54
CA PRO A 61 6.22 -11.00 -4.62
C PRO A 61 6.65 -11.04 -3.15
N GLY A 62 5.96 -10.25 -2.32
CA GLY A 62 6.21 -10.15 -0.88
C GLY A 62 7.36 -9.20 -0.51
N LYS A 63 8.00 -8.55 -1.48
CA LYS A 63 9.01 -7.53 -1.21
C LYS A 63 8.34 -6.28 -0.64
N MET A 64 8.69 -5.93 0.59
CA MET A 64 8.23 -4.71 1.25
C MET A 64 8.66 -3.46 0.46
N ILE A 65 7.83 -2.42 0.49
CA ILE A 65 8.18 -1.10 -0.02
C ILE A 65 8.87 -0.37 1.13
N ARG A 66 10.18 -0.15 1.00
CA ARG A 66 10.98 0.51 2.04
C ARG A 66 10.61 1.99 2.13
N ASP A 67 10.60 2.54 3.35
CA ASP A 67 10.48 3.98 3.55
C ASP A 67 11.74 4.73 3.01
N PRO A 68 11.59 5.66 2.05
CA PRO A 68 12.70 6.45 1.51
C PRO A 68 12.97 7.75 2.28
N TYR A 69 12.26 8.03 3.38
CA TYR A 69 12.28 9.33 4.05
C TYR A 69 13.67 9.79 4.52
N TYR A 70 14.54 8.84 4.88
CA TYR A 70 15.90 9.11 5.36
C TYR A 70 16.98 8.96 4.28
N ASP A 71 16.59 8.73 3.03
CA ASP A 71 17.53 8.66 1.93
C ASP A 71 18.02 10.05 1.52
N ASP A 72 19.26 10.09 1.02
CA ASP A 72 19.78 11.28 0.36
C ASP A 72 19.17 11.41 -1.05
N GLY A 73 18.54 12.55 -1.31
CA GLY A 73 17.96 12.86 -2.62
C GLY A 73 16.66 12.11 -2.92
N SER A 74 16.32 11.99 -4.20
CA SER A 74 15.01 11.47 -4.66
C SER A 74 15.04 10.05 -5.21
N GLU A 75 16.19 9.38 -5.21
CA GLU A 75 16.35 8.06 -5.84
C GLU A 75 15.52 6.99 -5.12
N GLY A 76 15.54 6.98 -3.78
CA GLY A 76 14.70 6.07 -2.99
C GLY A 76 13.21 6.23 -3.28
N PHE A 77 12.74 7.47 -3.45
CA PHE A 77 11.36 7.76 -3.81
C PHE A 77 11.00 7.26 -5.22
N GLU A 78 11.94 7.33 -6.17
CA GLU A 78 11.73 6.77 -7.52
C GLU A 78 11.62 5.24 -7.47
N GLN A 79 12.46 4.57 -6.69
CA GLN A 79 12.39 3.13 -6.49
C GLN A 79 11.06 2.71 -5.85
N CYS A 80 10.60 3.46 -4.85
CA CYS A 80 9.27 3.25 -4.25
C CYS A 80 8.16 3.43 -5.26
N TYR A 81 8.22 4.47 -6.10
CA TYR A 81 7.23 4.71 -7.14
C TYR A 81 7.17 3.54 -8.14
N VAL A 82 8.31 3.10 -8.67
CA VAL A 82 8.36 2.00 -9.64
C VAL A 82 7.80 0.71 -9.03
N GLN A 83 8.16 0.40 -7.78
CA GLN A 83 7.64 -0.76 -7.08
C GLN A 83 6.12 -0.65 -6.85
N CYS A 84 5.62 0.50 -6.39
CA CYS A 84 4.18 0.75 -6.23
C CYS A 84 3.42 0.55 -7.55
N VAL A 85 3.96 1.01 -8.68
CA VAL A 85 3.31 0.81 -9.99
C VAL A 85 3.20 -0.67 -10.33
N ARG A 86 4.28 -1.46 -10.17
CA ARG A 86 4.23 -2.92 -10.40
C ARG A 86 3.21 -3.60 -9.50
N CYS A 87 3.21 -3.28 -8.21
CA CYS A 87 2.27 -3.82 -7.24
C CYS A 87 0.82 -3.48 -7.59
N CYS A 88 0.53 -2.22 -7.95
CA CYS A 88 -0.81 -1.79 -8.32
C CYS A 88 -1.32 -2.52 -9.58
N VAL A 89 -0.46 -2.71 -10.58
CA VAL A 89 -0.80 -3.50 -11.78
C VAL A 89 -1.11 -4.95 -11.41
N GLY A 90 -0.24 -5.60 -10.63
CA GLY A 90 -0.46 -6.98 -10.20
C GLY A 90 -1.72 -7.17 -9.33
N PHE A 91 -2.04 -6.20 -8.47
CA PHE A 91 -3.26 -6.21 -7.68
C PHE A 91 -4.51 -6.09 -8.57
N LEU A 92 -4.54 -5.11 -9.48
CA LEU A 92 -5.67 -4.89 -10.39
C LEU A 92 -5.92 -6.11 -11.28
N ASP A 93 -4.87 -6.76 -11.77
CA ASP A 93 -5.00 -7.99 -12.55
C ASP A 93 -5.67 -9.11 -11.75
N LYS A 94 -5.32 -9.27 -10.48
CA LYS A 94 -5.95 -10.26 -9.59
C LYS A 94 -7.41 -9.92 -9.26
N VAL A 95 -7.71 -8.64 -9.01
CA VAL A 95 -9.09 -8.18 -8.80
C VAL A 95 -9.95 -8.46 -10.03
N ASN A 96 -9.45 -8.13 -11.23
CA ASN A 96 -10.17 -8.36 -12.49
C ASN A 96 -10.44 -9.84 -12.76
N LYS A 97 -9.61 -10.74 -12.24
CA LYS A 97 -9.79 -12.20 -12.32
C LYS A 97 -10.63 -12.79 -11.18
N GLY A 98 -10.99 -12.00 -10.17
CA GLY A 98 -11.70 -12.48 -8.99
C GLY A 98 -10.84 -13.32 -8.03
N GLU A 99 -9.53 -13.11 -8.02
CA GLU A 99 -8.56 -13.87 -7.21
C GLU A 99 -8.28 -13.25 -5.82
N ILE A 100 -9.00 -12.19 -5.44
CA ILE A 100 -8.78 -11.42 -4.20
C ILE A 100 -9.92 -11.57 -3.20
#